data_AF-A0A2V9U933-F1
#
_entry.id   AF-A0A2V9U933-F1
#
_cell.length_a   1.000
_cell.length_b   1.000
_cell.length_c   1.000
_cell.angle_alpha   90.00
_cell.angle_beta   90.00
_cell.angle_gamma   90.00
#
_symmetry.space_group_name_H-M   'P 1'
#
loop_
_entity.id
_entity.type
_entity.pdbx_description
1 polymer ?
#
loop_
_entity_poly.entity_id
_entity_poly.type
_entity_poly.pdbx_seq_one_letter_code
_entity_poly.pdbx_strand_id
1 'polypeptide(L)' 'MTNRLQELLEEAKKTIQTPQEKEEQRRSFAYGNTKIENPRLTREMVDREAEALNKAAADFSPRSD' A
#
# COMPACT_ATOMS: atom_id res chain seq x y z
N MET A 1 -17.34 -16.36 17.12
CA MET A 1 -16.09 -15.65 17.39
C MET A 1 -15.58 -16.11 18.75
N THR A 2 -14.30 -16.44 18.92
CA THR A 2 -13.75 -16.73 20.26
C THR A 2 -13.41 -15.41 20.97
N ASN A 3 -13.41 -15.39 22.31
CA ASN A 3 -13.01 -14.20 23.08
C ASN A 3 -11.59 -13.76 22.72
N ARG A 4 -10.69 -14.73 22.53
CA ARG A 4 -9.32 -14.47 22.11
C ARG A 4 -9.21 -13.81 20.74
N LEU A 5 -10.04 -14.22 19.77
CA LEU A 5 -10.06 -13.58 18.46
C LEU A 5 -10.59 -12.15 18.55
N GLN A 6 -11.62 -11.90 19.37
CA GLN A 6 -12.14 -10.56 19.60
C GLN A 6 -11.07 -9.63 20.19
N GLU A 7 -10.34 -10.08 21.21
CA GLU A 7 -9.23 -9.32 21.83
C GLU A 7 -8.18 -8.91 20.79
N LEU A 8 -7.74 -9.84 19.95
CA LEU A 8 -6.74 -9.58 18.92
C LEU A 8 -7.23 -8.55 17.88
N LEU A 9 -8.52 -8.61 17.51
CA LEU A 9 -9.11 -7.64 16.59
C LEU A 9 -9.18 -6.24 17.20
N GLU A 10 -9.54 -6.11 18.48
CA GLU A 10 -9.57 -4.80 19.15
C GLU A 10 -8.17 -4.20 19.31
N GLU A 11 -7.14 -5.01 19.53
CA GLU A 11 -5.76 -4.53 19.56
C GLU A 11 -5.27 -4.10 18.17
N ALA A 12 -5.54 -4.90 17.13
CA ALA A 12 -5.12 -4.58 15.76
C ALA A 12 -5.71 -3.28 15.23
N LYS A 13 -6.96 -2.94 15.60
CA LYS A 13 -7.62 -1.68 15.21
C LYS A 13 -6.91 -0.43 15.74
N LYS A 14 -6.19 -0.54 16.86
CA LYS A 14 -5.49 0.59 17.49
C LYS A 14 -4.15 0.88 16.82
N THR A 15 -3.63 -0.05 16.02
CA THR A 15 -2.34 0.10 15.35
C THR A 15 -2.46 1.12 14.21
N ILE A 16 -1.75 2.23 14.33
CA ILE A 16 -1.61 3.23 13.28
C ILE A 16 -0.40 2.88 12.43
N GLN A 17 -0.63 2.56 11.15
CA GLN A 17 0.46 2.34 10.20
C GLN A 17 1.17 3.66 9.88
N THR A 18 2.50 3.60 9.88
CA THR A 18 3.36 4.68 9.39
C THR A 18 3.14 4.92 7.89
N PRO A 19 3.48 6.11 7.36
CA PRO A 19 3.40 6.37 5.92
C PRO A 19 4.16 5.35 5.07
N GLN A 20 5.31 4.88 5.55
CA GLN A 20 6.14 3.89 4.88
C GLN A 20 5.45 2.51 4.84
N GLU A 21 4.86 2.07 5.95
CA GLU A 21 4.11 0.82 6.01
C GLU A 21 2.87 0.85 5.11
N LYS A 22 2.17 1.99 5.06
CA LYS A 22 1.03 2.18 4.14
C LYS A 22 1.45 2.07 2.69
N GLU A 23 2.58 2.69 2.33
CA GLU A 23 3.11 2.63 0.97
C GLU A 23 3.54 1.20 0.59
N GLU A 24 4.22 0.49 1.48
CA GLU A 24 4.60 -0.91 1.29
C GLU A 24 3.38 -1.82 1.15
N GLN A 25 2.35 -1.59 1.97
CA GLN A 25 1.08 -2.31 1.87
C GLN A 25 0.38 -2.03 0.53
N ARG A 26 0.33 -0.77 0.09
CA ARG A 26 -0.25 -0.37 -1.20
C ARG A 26 0.43 -1.07 -2.37
N ARG A 27 1.77 -1.11 -2.37
CA ARG A 27 2.57 -1.84 -3.38
C ARG A 27 2.31 -3.33 -3.35
N SER A 28 2.25 -3.92 -2.15
CA SER A 28 1.97 -5.34 -1.97
C SER A 28 0.58 -5.72 -2.50
N PHE A 29 -0.45 -4.89 -2.27
CA PHE A 29 -1.78 -5.11 -2.84
C PHE A 29 -1.78 -5.00 -4.35
N ALA A 30 -1.15 -3.97 -4.92
CA ALA A 30 -1.07 -3.80 -6.37
C ALA A 30 -0.38 -5.00 -7.03
N TYR A 31 0.75 -5.44 -6.48
CA TYR A 31 1.44 -6.63 -6.96
C TYR A 31 0.59 -7.88 -6.80
N GLY A 32 0.08 -8.15 -5.60
CA GLY A 32 -0.68 -9.37 -5.31
C GLY A 32 -1.91 -9.51 -6.20
N ASN A 33 -2.73 -8.47 -6.29
CA ASN A 33 -3.96 -8.49 -7.09
C ASN A 33 -3.64 -8.68 -8.58
N THR A 34 -2.67 -7.94 -9.12
CA THR A 34 -2.38 -8.00 -10.56
C THR A 34 -1.57 -9.23 -10.96
N LYS A 35 -0.72 -9.78 -10.07
CA LYS A 35 0.07 -10.99 -10.35
C LYS A 35 -0.80 -12.23 -10.54
N ILE A 36 -1.97 -12.28 -9.88
CA ILE A 36 -2.95 -13.36 -10.04
C ILE A 36 -3.37 -13.49 -11.51
N GLU A 37 -3.57 -12.36 -12.19
CA GLU A 37 -4.08 -12.33 -13.57
C GLU A 37 -2.95 -12.20 -14.61
N ASN A 38 -1.83 -11.58 -14.24
CA ASN A 38 -0.71 -11.33 -15.14
C ASN A 38 0.60 -11.94 -14.61
N PRO A 39 0.98 -13.15 -15.07
CA PRO A 39 2.20 -13.79 -14.63
C PRO A 39 3.48 -13.06 -15.07
N ARG A 40 3.41 -12.16 -16.05
CA ARG A 40 4.55 -11.34 -16.50
C ARG A 40 4.79 -10.12 -15.61
N LEU A 41 3.83 -9.76 -14.74
CA LEU A 41 4.04 -8.70 -13.78
C LEU A 41 5.13 -9.09 -12.79
N THR A 42 6.04 -8.16 -12.52
CA THR A 42 7.11 -8.31 -11.52
C THR A 42 6.92 -7.31 -10.39
N ARG A 43 7.58 -7.56 -9.26
CA ARG A 43 7.50 -6.66 -8.11
C ARG A 43 8.17 -5.32 -8.42
N GLU A 44 9.28 -5.39 -9.13
CA GLU A 44 10.09 -4.25 -9.58
C GLU A 44 9.30 -3.32 -10.50
N MET A 45 8.42 -3.86 -11.35
CA MET A 45 7.51 -3.06 -12.16
C MET A 45 6.58 -2.21 -11.28
N VAL A 46 5.97 -2.82 -10.25
CA VAL A 46 5.07 -2.12 -9.32
C VAL A 46 5.83 -1.05 -8.54
N ASP A 47 7.04 -1.35 -8.08
CA ASP A 47 7.87 -0.38 -7.35
C ASP A 47 8.21 0.84 -8.21
N ARG A 48 8.60 0.63 -9.47
CA ARG A 48 8.89 1.70 -10.41
C ARG A 48 7.67 2.59 -10.70
N GLU A 49 6.51 1.99 -10.94
CA GLU A 49 5.29 2.77 -11.18
C GLU A 49 4.82 3.51 -9.92
N ALA A 50 4.99 2.92 -8.74
CA ALA A 50 4.71 3.58 -7.47
C ALA A 50 5.56 4.85 -7.28
N GLU A 51 6.85 4.79 -7.63
CA GLU A 51 7.73 5.96 -7.61
C GLU A 51 7.33 7.02 -8.65
N ALA A 52 6.96 6.60 -9.86
CA ALA A 52 6.51 7.52 -10.92
C ALA A 52 5.25 8.29 -10.52
N LEU A 53 4.27 7.61 -9.91
CA LEU A 53 3.05 8.21 -9.40
C LEU A 53 3.31 9.21 -8.27
N ASN A 54 4.24 8.90 -7.36
CA ASN A 54 4.62 9.82 -6.28
C ASN A 54 5.28 11.10 -6.83
N LYS A 55 6.13 10.98 -7.86
CA LYS A 55 6.72 12.14 -8.55
C LYS A 55 5.66 12.97 -9.24
N ALA A 56 4.77 12.34 -10.01
CA ALA A 56 3.67 13.03 -10.67
C ALA A 56 2.79 13.77 -9.64
N ALA A 57 2.42 13.13 -8.54
CA ALA A 57 1.63 13.78 -7.48
C ALA A 57 2.34 15.01 -6.88
N ALA A 58 3.66 14.96 -6.73
CA ALA A 58 4.44 16.12 -6.28
C ALA A 58 4.45 17.26 -7.33
N ASP A 59 4.57 16.92 -8.61
CA ASP A 59 4.58 17.88 -9.72
C ASP A 59 3.21 18.56 -9.92
N PHE A 60 2.11 17.85 -9.61
CA PHE A 60 0.74 18.35 -9.71
C PHE A 60 0.25 19.07 -8.44
N SER A 61 1.05 19.16 -7.37
CA SER A 61 0.67 19.95 -6.20
C SER A 61 0.65 21.44 -6.61
N PRO A 62 -0.51 22.13 -6.57
CA PRO A 62 -0.55 23.54 -6.90
C PRO A 62 0.38 24.26 -5.92
N ARG A 63 1.33 25.02 -6.45
CA ARG A 63 2.10 25.96 -5.64
C ARG A 63 1.05 26.87 -4.99
N SER A 64 0.86 26.73 -3.69
CA SER A 64 0.04 27.63 -2.91
C SER A 64 0.78 28.97 -2.88
N ASP A 65 0.36 29.88 -3.77
CA ASP A 65 0.64 31.32 -3.70
C ASP A 65 -0.11 31.96 -2.50
#